data_AF-A0AA85FWR3-F1
#
_entry.id   AF-A0AA85FWR3-F1
#
_cell.length_a   1.000
_cell.length_b   1.000
_cell.length_c   1.000
_cell.angle_alpha   90.00
_cell.angle_beta   90.00
_cell.angle_gamma   90.00
#
_symmetry.space_group_name_H-M   'P 1'
#
loop_
_entity.id
_entity.type
_entity.pdbx_description
1 polymer ?
#
loop_
_entity_poly.entity_id
_entity_poly.type
_entity_poly.pdbx_seq_one_letter_code
_entity_poly.pdbx_strand_id
1 'polypeptide(L)'
;MYEKSRQAADSKACCDYSMHFILSQYDSKISTEMELLVKEKGVNSFRVFLSNTNDMLVDDGDFFEIAKRCKDLGAVLQVHAENGKLVKILESKIYNDGITGPEGYLYSHPEMAEIEATHRAISLADAAGCPLYILQVTSPKAADQISEARWNRNVVVGETLAAALGADGTHYKNSCWRHSAGYVLSPPLRINPNTPDKLMRYVSTGVLECTASGHCTFKTEQKAVGKDDFRKIPPGVNGVEDRMSVVWERGVMSGFIDPCKFVAVTSTNAAKVFNLYPHKGRIDVGSDADLVIWDGDATRTISAKNNHENVDFNIFEGLQCHGVPVVVISAGRVVLEDGELRVTQGAGRFVPALPFSPYIFERTKRLALMRSIKPVIRDSYTGPISTEFTGPMKDGIVNNGTEKASVGSDAEGLRPRSPTRSGGRNMQESSFSLSVLQMRTFHHL
;
A
#
# COMPACT_ATOMS: atom_id res chain seq x y z
N MET A 1 8.14 17.93 13.09
CA MET A 1 6.84 17.26 12.83
C MET A 1 6.44 16.34 13.98
N TYR A 2 7.31 15.41 14.41
CA TYR A 2 7.07 14.49 15.53
C TYR A 2 6.46 15.15 16.77
N GLU A 3 7.13 16.15 17.35
CA GLU A 3 6.67 16.76 18.61
C GLU A 3 5.29 17.40 18.49
N LYS A 4 5.00 18.05 17.35
CA LYS A 4 3.68 18.64 17.08
C LYS A 4 2.60 17.55 16.98
N SER A 5 2.87 16.46 16.27
CA SER A 5 1.93 15.34 16.15
C SER A 5 1.70 14.65 17.50
N ARG A 6 2.76 14.45 18.29
CA ARG A 6 2.67 13.90 19.65
C ARG A 6 1.82 14.78 20.56
N GLN A 7 2.12 16.06 20.66
CA GLN A 7 1.35 17.00 21.48
C GLN A 7 -0.14 17.03 21.10
N ALA A 8 -0.45 17.00 19.80
CA ALA A 8 -1.83 16.99 19.32
C ALA A 8 -2.59 15.70 19.68
N ALA A 9 -1.91 14.55 19.67
CA ALA A 9 -2.52 13.26 19.98
C ALA A 9 -2.56 12.99 21.49
N ASP A 10 -1.49 13.25 22.24
CA ASP A 10 -1.41 13.05 23.70
C ASP A 10 -2.52 13.85 24.44
N SER A 11 -2.90 15.02 23.92
CA SER A 11 -3.97 15.85 24.49
C SER A 11 -5.39 15.43 24.11
N LYS A 12 -5.56 14.45 23.22
CA LYS A 12 -6.87 14.11 22.61
C LYS A 12 -7.23 12.64 22.61
N ALA A 13 -6.24 11.75 22.48
CA ALA A 13 -6.47 10.32 22.30
C ALA A 13 -7.23 9.73 23.49
N CYS A 14 -8.30 8.99 23.21
CA CYS A 14 -9.10 8.30 24.23
C CYS A 14 -8.64 6.84 24.44
N CYS A 15 -7.81 6.32 23.53
CA CYS A 15 -7.21 5.00 23.58
C CYS A 15 -5.73 5.07 23.16
N ASP A 16 -4.97 4.04 23.50
CA ASP A 16 -3.55 3.95 23.17
C ASP A 16 -3.30 4.07 21.64
N TYR A 17 -2.21 4.74 21.26
CA TYR A 17 -1.87 4.99 19.86
C TYR A 17 -0.37 4.91 19.60
N SER A 18 0.03 4.74 18.34
CA SER A 18 1.41 4.89 17.87
C SER A 18 1.43 5.69 16.56
N MET A 19 2.60 5.95 15.98
CA MET A 19 2.74 6.84 14.82
C MET A 19 3.68 6.28 13.76
N HIS A 20 3.27 6.45 12.51
CA HIS A 20 4.11 6.28 11.32
C HIS A 20 4.47 7.67 10.77
N PHE A 21 5.68 7.83 10.22
CA PHE A 21 6.11 9.10 9.65
C PHE A 21 6.26 9.01 8.13
N ILE A 22 5.74 10.01 7.44
CA ILE A 22 5.78 10.08 5.97
C ILE A 22 7.12 10.69 5.54
N LEU A 23 7.74 10.09 4.53
CA LEU A 23 8.94 10.57 3.86
C LEU A 23 8.61 10.83 2.39
N SER A 24 8.97 12.01 1.90
CA SER A 24 8.77 12.42 0.50
C SER A 24 10.07 12.51 -0.30
N GLN A 25 11.22 12.40 0.35
CA GLN A 25 12.54 12.47 -0.25
C GLN A 25 13.59 11.78 0.63
N TYR A 26 14.80 11.57 0.11
CA TYR A 26 15.94 11.08 0.87
C TYR A 26 17.16 11.99 0.79
N ASP A 27 17.76 12.26 1.95
CA ASP A 27 19.07 12.91 2.07
C ASP A 27 19.73 12.53 3.41
N SER A 28 20.95 13.00 3.66
CA SER A 28 21.70 12.69 4.88
C SER A 28 21.03 13.21 6.16
N LYS A 29 20.31 14.32 6.08
CA LYS A 29 19.56 14.88 7.20
C LYS A 29 18.36 14.00 7.52
N ILE A 30 17.55 13.64 6.52
CA ILE A 30 16.43 12.72 6.68
C ILE A 30 16.91 11.38 7.24
N SER A 31 18.02 10.85 6.75
CA SER A 31 18.61 9.60 7.25
C SER A 31 18.96 9.66 8.75
N THR A 32 19.44 10.82 9.22
CA THR A 32 19.73 11.07 10.65
C THR A 32 18.46 11.22 11.47
N GLU A 33 17.46 11.95 10.96
CA GLU A 33 16.16 12.12 11.61
C GLU A 33 15.40 10.79 11.75
N MET A 34 15.47 9.91 10.73
CA MET A 34 14.93 8.55 10.81
C MET A 34 15.55 7.76 11.97
N GLU A 35 16.88 7.85 12.16
CA GLU A 35 17.56 7.17 13.26
C GLU A 35 17.18 7.72 14.63
N LEU A 36 17.05 9.05 14.75
CA LEU A 36 16.57 9.69 15.97
C LEU A 36 15.16 9.20 16.33
N LEU A 37 14.27 9.15 15.35
CA LEU A 37 12.89 8.67 15.54
C LEU A 37 12.86 7.21 16.01
N VAL A 38 13.71 6.36 15.43
CA VAL A 38 13.77 4.94 15.78
C VAL A 38 14.40 4.71 17.15
N LYS A 39 15.56 5.32 17.41
CA LYS A 39 16.34 5.05 18.63
C LYS A 39 15.76 5.73 19.87
N GLU A 40 15.22 6.93 19.73
CA GLU A 40 14.84 7.76 20.88
C GLU A 40 13.34 7.99 21.03
N LYS A 41 12.58 7.87 19.94
CA LYS A 41 11.17 8.29 19.91
C LYS A 41 10.17 7.15 19.76
N GLY A 42 10.65 5.91 19.69
CA GLY A 42 9.80 4.71 19.65
C GLY A 42 9.00 4.57 18.36
N VAL A 43 9.58 4.96 17.22
CA VAL A 43 8.98 4.81 15.89
C VAL A 43 9.69 3.69 15.16
N ASN A 44 8.97 2.68 14.64
CA ASN A 44 9.59 1.60 13.86
C ASN A 44 9.03 1.49 12.45
N SER A 45 8.42 2.55 11.91
CA SER A 45 7.79 2.49 10.59
C SER A 45 7.70 3.84 9.92
N PHE A 46 8.02 3.83 8.63
CA PHE A 46 8.01 4.99 7.75
C PHE A 46 7.11 4.73 6.57
N ARG A 47 6.50 5.78 6.01
CA ARG A 47 5.56 5.68 4.90
C ARG A 47 6.05 6.51 3.72
N VAL A 48 5.95 5.94 2.52
CA VAL A 48 6.22 6.64 1.25
C VAL A 48 5.02 6.54 0.34
N PHE A 49 4.91 7.47 -0.60
CA PHE A 49 3.85 7.48 -1.61
C PHE A 49 4.49 7.33 -2.99
N LEU A 50 4.00 6.35 -3.76
CA LEU A 50 4.26 6.28 -5.21
C LEU A 50 3.18 7.00 -6.02
N SER A 51 2.17 7.53 -5.34
CA SER A 51 1.11 8.39 -5.88
C SER A 51 1.47 9.87 -5.73
N ASN A 52 0.82 10.73 -6.52
CA ASN A 52 0.98 12.18 -6.46
C ASN A 52 0.13 12.86 -5.35
N THR A 53 -0.29 12.11 -4.33
CA THR A 53 -1.09 12.67 -3.24
C THR A 53 -0.31 13.78 -2.51
N ASN A 54 -0.82 15.02 -2.54
CA ASN A 54 -0.24 16.21 -1.90
C ASN A 54 1.26 16.44 -2.22
N ASP A 55 1.68 16.18 -3.45
CA ASP A 55 3.08 16.32 -3.90
C ASP A 55 4.08 15.47 -3.10
N MET A 56 3.64 14.36 -2.50
CA MET A 56 4.48 13.44 -1.72
C MET A 56 5.07 12.29 -2.55
N LEU A 57 5.02 12.39 -3.88
CA LEU A 57 5.53 11.35 -4.79
C LEU A 57 7.03 11.20 -4.62
N VAL A 58 7.45 10.02 -4.17
CA VAL A 58 8.87 9.64 -4.08
C VAL A 58 9.31 9.02 -5.41
N ASP A 59 10.51 9.35 -5.88
CA ASP A 59 11.12 8.65 -7.02
C ASP A 59 11.77 7.31 -6.61
N ASP A 60 12.09 6.48 -7.60
CA ASP A 60 12.58 5.12 -7.33
C ASP A 60 13.95 5.11 -6.61
N GLY A 61 14.78 6.14 -6.81
CA GLY A 61 16.09 6.29 -6.15
C GLY A 61 15.95 6.61 -4.67
N ASP A 62 15.14 7.61 -4.35
CA ASP A 62 14.83 7.96 -2.97
C ASP A 62 14.09 6.82 -2.24
N PHE A 63 13.15 6.15 -2.92
CA PHE A 63 12.49 4.95 -2.38
C PHE A 63 13.51 3.87 -1.99
N PHE A 64 14.48 3.60 -2.87
CA PHE A 64 15.49 2.57 -2.66
C PHE A 64 16.40 2.90 -1.46
N GLU A 65 16.85 4.15 -1.33
CA GLU A 65 17.68 4.58 -0.19
C GLU A 65 16.88 4.61 1.12
N ILE A 66 15.62 5.02 1.11
CA ILE A 66 14.71 4.91 2.26
C ILE A 66 14.54 3.45 2.67
N ALA A 67 14.35 2.54 1.71
CA ALA A 67 14.21 1.11 1.97
C ALA A 67 15.47 0.52 2.61
N LYS A 68 16.66 0.85 2.09
CA LYS A 68 17.94 0.47 2.72
C LYS A 68 18.04 0.99 4.15
N ARG A 69 17.71 2.27 4.36
CA ARG A 69 17.77 2.87 5.70
C ARG A 69 16.76 2.24 6.67
N CYS A 70 15.56 1.93 6.21
CA CYS A 70 14.55 1.22 7.01
C CYS A 70 15.06 -0.16 7.44
N LYS A 71 15.66 -0.92 6.52
CA LYS A 71 16.27 -2.21 6.83
C LYS A 71 17.36 -2.10 7.90
N ASP A 72 18.27 -1.14 7.77
CA ASP A 72 19.39 -0.96 8.70
C ASP A 72 18.92 -0.53 10.10
N LEU A 73 17.84 0.25 10.17
CA LEU A 73 17.21 0.69 11.42
C LEU A 73 16.25 -0.34 12.02
N GLY A 74 15.93 -1.42 11.30
CA GLY A 74 14.92 -2.38 11.74
C GLY A 74 13.49 -1.83 11.69
N ALA A 75 13.23 -0.85 10.81
CA ALA A 75 11.93 -0.21 10.64
C ALA A 75 11.17 -0.78 9.43
N VAL A 76 9.84 -0.89 9.54
CA VAL A 76 8.95 -1.33 8.46
C VAL A 76 8.72 -0.18 7.48
N LEU A 77 9.02 -0.41 6.20
CA LEU A 77 8.64 0.52 5.14
C LEU A 77 7.20 0.25 4.69
N GLN A 78 6.34 1.26 4.83
CA GLN A 78 4.99 1.26 4.29
C GLN A 78 4.93 2.02 2.97
N VAL A 79 4.16 1.54 2.01
CA VAL A 79 3.97 2.21 0.72
C VAL A 79 2.50 2.32 0.35
N HIS A 80 2.10 3.53 -0.02
CA HIS A 80 0.89 3.73 -0.80
C HIS A 80 1.25 3.55 -2.28
N ALA A 81 0.77 2.46 -2.88
CA ALA A 81 1.23 1.97 -4.17
C ALA A 81 0.21 2.25 -5.29
N GLU A 82 0.31 3.42 -5.92
CA GLU A 82 -0.38 3.78 -7.16
C GLU A 82 0.59 4.54 -8.05
N ASN A 83 0.60 4.35 -9.37
CA ASN A 83 1.50 5.10 -10.26
C ASN A 83 1.05 6.57 -10.39
N GLY A 84 1.62 7.45 -9.57
CA GLY A 84 1.25 8.86 -9.52
C GLY A 84 1.44 9.62 -10.84
N LYS A 85 2.46 9.27 -11.63
CA LYS A 85 2.73 9.89 -12.93
C LYS A 85 1.63 9.54 -13.94
N LEU A 86 1.26 8.25 -14.01
CA LEU A 86 0.16 7.79 -14.86
C LEU A 86 -1.17 8.42 -14.43
N VAL A 87 -1.46 8.42 -13.13
CA VAL A 87 -2.67 9.05 -12.57
C VAL A 87 -2.76 10.51 -12.99
N LYS A 88 -1.70 11.31 -12.81
CA LYS A 88 -1.69 12.74 -13.17
C LYS A 88 -1.96 13.00 -14.67
N ILE A 89 -1.43 12.13 -15.53
CA ILE A 89 -1.69 12.18 -16.98
C ILE A 89 -3.17 11.91 -17.26
N LEU A 90 -3.72 10.86 -16.64
CA LEU A 90 -5.11 10.47 -16.84
C LEU A 90 -6.10 11.46 -16.23
N GLU A 91 -5.83 12.03 -15.06
CA GLU A 91 -6.64 13.09 -14.46
C GLU A 91 -6.77 14.29 -15.40
N SER A 92 -5.64 14.73 -15.97
CA SER A 92 -5.62 15.84 -16.93
C SER A 92 -6.43 15.49 -18.19
N LYS A 93 -6.25 14.28 -18.72
CA LYS A 93 -6.99 13.81 -19.90
C LYS A 93 -8.49 13.75 -19.64
N ILE A 94 -8.93 13.05 -18.59
CA ILE A 94 -10.34 12.84 -18.25
C ILE A 94 -11.04 14.18 -18.00
N TYR A 95 -10.40 15.11 -17.31
CA TYR A 95 -10.93 16.46 -17.12
C TYR A 95 -11.07 17.21 -18.46
N ASN A 96 -10.06 17.14 -19.33
CA ASN A 96 -10.09 17.79 -20.66
C ASN A 96 -11.11 17.16 -21.62
N ASP A 97 -11.46 15.88 -21.42
CA ASP A 97 -12.54 15.19 -22.14
C ASP A 97 -13.94 15.62 -21.64
N GLY A 98 -14.02 16.56 -20.70
CA GLY A 98 -15.27 17.14 -20.17
C GLY A 98 -15.88 16.38 -19.00
N ILE A 99 -15.18 15.36 -18.47
CA ILE A 99 -15.64 14.59 -17.30
C ILE A 99 -15.13 15.28 -16.04
N THR A 100 -16.02 15.96 -15.33
CA THR A 100 -15.69 16.76 -14.14
C THR A 100 -16.27 16.19 -12.84
N GLY A 101 -17.19 15.23 -12.92
CA GLY A 101 -17.82 14.58 -11.78
C GLY A 101 -16.94 13.52 -11.09
N PRO A 102 -17.35 13.01 -9.91
CA PRO A 102 -16.54 12.05 -9.13
C PRO A 102 -16.19 10.75 -9.86
N GLU A 103 -16.96 10.35 -10.87
CA GLU A 103 -16.63 9.23 -11.76
C GLU A 103 -15.31 9.45 -12.52
N GLY A 104 -14.93 10.70 -12.77
CA GLY A 104 -13.64 11.06 -13.33
C GLY A 104 -12.48 10.57 -12.46
N TYR A 105 -12.65 10.59 -11.13
CA TYR A 105 -11.66 10.08 -10.17
C TYR A 105 -11.45 8.57 -10.32
N LEU A 106 -12.53 7.80 -10.49
CA LEU A 106 -12.43 6.37 -10.78
C LEU A 106 -11.70 6.11 -12.11
N TYR A 107 -11.99 6.90 -13.14
CA TYR A 107 -11.41 6.73 -14.48
C TYR A 107 -9.94 7.14 -14.57
N SER A 108 -9.50 8.12 -13.79
CA SER A 108 -8.10 8.56 -13.78
C SER A 108 -7.18 7.70 -12.90
N HIS A 109 -7.76 6.84 -12.05
CA HIS A 109 -7.05 5.93 -11.16
C HIS A 109 -7.31 4.45 -11.52
N PRO A 110 -6.90 4.01 -12.73
CA PRO A 110 -7.18 2.66 -13.19
C PRO A 110 -6.49 1.62 -12.29
N GLU A 111 -7.06 0.42 -12.24
CA GLU A 111 -6.51 -0.72 -11.49
C GLU A 111 -5.02 -0.97 -11.82
N MET A 112 -4.64 -0.77 -13.09
CA MET A 112 -3.26 -0.93 -13.56
C MET A 112 -2.25 -0.01 -12.85
N ALA A 113 -2.67 1.18 -12.40
CA ALA A 113 -1.80 2.08 -11.65
C ALA A 113 -1.43 1.50 -10.28
N GLU A 114 -2.37 0.80 -9.60
CA GLU A 114 -2.10 0.09 -8.34
C GLU A 114 -1.25 -1.15 -8.56
N ILE A 115 -1.56 -1.95 -9.60
CA ILE A 115 -0.83 -3.18 -9.94
C ILE A 115 0.65 -2.86 -10.23
N GLU A 116 0.92 -1.91 -11.12
CA GLU A 116 2.28 -1.55 -11.51
C GLU A 116 3.09 -1.03 -10.32
N ALA A 117 2.54 -0.09 -9.55
CA ALA A 117 3.24 0.50 -8.42
C ALA A 117 3.46 -0.51 -7.29
N THR A 118 2.55 -1.46 -7.09
CA THR A 118 2.74 -2.55 -6.12
C THR A 118 3.92 -3.43 -6.54
N HIS A 119 3.97 -3.86 -7.80
CA HIS A 119 5.08 -4.66 -8.33
C HIS A 119 6.41 -3.91 -8.27
N ARG A 120 6.44 -2.63 -8.65
CA ARG A 120 7.63 -1.78 -8.60
C ARG A 120 8.14 -1.59 -7.17
N ALA A 121 7.26 -1.27 -6.22
CA ALA A 121 7.64 -1.12 -4.82
C ALA A 121 8.24 -2.42 -4.24
N ILE A 122 7.63 -3.57 -4.54
CA ILE A 122 8.13 -4.89 -4.15
C ILE A 122 9.52 -5.13 -4.73
N SER A 123 9.73 -4.81 -6.01
CA SER A 123 11.00 -5.02 -6.71
C SER A 123 12.13 -4.18 -6.08
N LEU A 124 11.86 -2.90 -5.82
CA LEU A 124 12.83 -2.00 -5.19
C LEU A 124 13.15 -2.41 -3.75
N ALA A 125 12.12 -2.78 -2.97
CA ALA A 125 12.30 -3.22 -1.59
C ALA A 125 13.08 -4.54 -1.50
N ASP A 126 12.80 -5.49 -2.40
CA ASP A 126 13.54 -6.76 -2.45
C ASP A 126 15.00 -6.56 -2.84
N ALA A 127 15.28 -5.68 -3.80
CA ALA A 127 16.64 -5.29 -4.16
C ALA A 127 17.39 -4.62 -2.99
N ALA A 128 16.71 -3.82 -2.18
CA ALA A 128 17.27 -3.25 -0.94
C ALA A 128 17.41 -4.30 0.18
N GLY A 129 16.71 -5.44 0.08
CA GLY A 129 16.56 -6.43 1.14
C GLY A 129 15.73 -5.91 2.32
N CYS A 130 14.80 -4.99 2.07
CA CYS A 130 13.92 -4.39 3.06
C CYS A 130 12.55 -5.10 3.06
N PRO A 131 12.00 -5.44 4.24
CA PRO A 131 10.60 -5.80 4.35
C PRO A 131 9.67 -4.65 3.93
N LEU A 132 8.56 -4.99 3.29
CA LEU A 132 7.62 -4.00 2.75
C LEU A 132 6.20 -4.24 3.24
N TYR A 133 5.47 -3.16 3.53
CA TYR A 133 4.06 -3.17 3.90
C TYR A 133 3.26 -2.39 2.83
N ILE A 134 2.45 -3.09 2.05
CA ILE A 134 1.57 -2.47 1.04
C ILE A 134 0.28 -2.02 1.70
N LEU A 135 0.05 -0.70 1.71
CA LEU A 135 -1.12 -0.08 2.31
C LEU A 135 -2.33 -0.14 1.36
N GLN A 136 -3.52 -0.25 1.93
CA GLN A 136 -4.79 0.06 1.25
C GLN A 136 -4.99 -0.66 -0.10
N VAL A 137 -4.74 -1.97 -0.14
CA VAL A 137 -4.97 -2.78 -1.34
C VAL A 137 -6.47 -2.82 -1.65
N THR A 138 -6.84 -2.28 -2.81
CA THR A 138 -8.23 -2.25 -3.31
C THR A 138 -8.43 -3.16 -4.52
N SER A 139 -7.34 -3.57 -5.19
CA SER A 139 -7.37 -4.44 -6.36
C SER A 139 -6.99 -5.88 -6.01
N PRO A 140 -7.79 -6.89 -6.42
CA PRO A 140 -7.39 -8.30 -6.37
C PRO A 140 -6.10 -8.57 -7.14
N LYS A 141 -5.87 -7.88 -8.26
CA LYS A 141 -4.64 -8.06 -9.06
C LYS A 141 -3.41 -7.41 -8.43
N ALA A 142 -3.58 -6.37 -7.62
CA ALA A 142 -2.50 -5.88 -6.76
C ALA A 142 -2.20 -6.89 -5.65
N ALA A 143 -3.22 -7.54 -5.08
CA ALA A 143 -3.02 -8.64 -4.14
C ALA A 143 -2.32 -9.86 -4.78
N ASP A 144 -2.53 -10.14 -6.07
CA ASP A 144 -1.77 -11.15 -6.82
C ASP A 144 -0.26 -10.86 -6.82
N GLN A 145 0.13 -9.59 -6.99
CA GLN A 145 1.55 -9.20 -6.93
C GLN A 145 2.17 -9.49 -5.56
N ILE A 146 1.40 -9.27 -4.48
CA ILE A 146 1.83 -9.60 -3.11
C ILE A 146 1.96 -11.11 -2.94
N SER A 147 0.99 -11.87 -3.45
CA SER A 147 1.01 -13.34 -3.41
C SER A 147 2.24 -13.90 -4.12
N GLU A 148 2.51 -13.44 -5.34
CA GLU A 148 3.68 -13.84 -6.13
C GLU A 148 5.00 -13.48 -5.44
N ALA A 149 5.11 -12.27 -4.89
CA ALA A 149 6.30 -11.86 -4.15
C ALA A 149 6.57 -12.75 -2.93
N ARG A 150 5.51 -13.12 -2.19
CA ARG A 150 5.63 -14.04 -1.05
C ARG A 150 6.03 -15.44 -1.48
N TRP A 151 5.50 -15.93 -2.60
CA TRP A 151 5.93 -17.19 -3.23
C TRP A 151 7.43 -17.17 -3.56
N ASN A 152 7.94 -16.03 -4.02
CA ASN A 152 9.36 -15.80 -4.30
C ASN A 152 10.23 -15.53 -3.05
N ARG A 153 9.65 -15.70 -1.85
CA ARG A 153 10.26 -15.53 -0.52
C ARG A 153 10.52 -14.08 -0.10
N ASN A 154 10.00 -13.10 -0.83
CA ASN A 154 10.06 -11.70 -0.42
C ASN A 154 9.28 -11.53 0.90
N VAL A 155 9.71 -10.57 1.72
CA VAL A 155 9.03 -10.25 2.99
C VAL A 155 8.08 -9.08 2.74
N VAL A 156 6.86 -9.40 2.34
CA VAL A 156 5.82 -8.42 2.01
C VAL A 156 4.57 -8.70 2.81
N VAL A 157 4.05 -7.68 3.47
CA VAL A 157 2.77 -7.68 4.20
C VAL A 157 1.77 -6.85 3.41
N GLY A 158 0.58 -7.39 3.18
CA GLY A 158 -0.52 -6.68 2.54
C GLY A 158 -1.59 -6.24 3.53
N GLU A 159 -2.08 -5.02 3.38
CA GLU A 159 -3.22 -4.48 4.11
C GLU A 159 -4.35 -4.11 3.16
N THR A 160 -5.59 -4.47 3.49
CA THR A 160 -6.79 -3.96 2.81
C THR A 160 -7.66 -3.12 3.74
N LEU A 161 -8.66 -2.46 3.19
CA LEU A 161 -9.54 -1.54 3.91
C LEU A 161 -10.92 -2.13 4.16
N ALA A 162 -11.54 -1.74 5.27
CA ALA A 162 -12.97 -1.94 5.50
C ALA A 162 -13.80 -1.44 4.29
N ALA A 163 -13.43 -0.29 3.72
CA ALA A 163 -14.07 0.26 2.53
C ALA A 163 -14.02 -0.72 1.33
N ALA A 164 -12.88 -1.35 1.09
CA ALA A 164 -12.68 -2.29 -0.02
C ALA A 164 -13.34 -3.67 0.21
N LEU A 165 -13.65 -4.01 1.46
CA LEU A 165 -14.37 -5.23 1.84
C LEU A 165 -15.88 -5.00 2.00
N GLY A 166 -16.32 -3.78 2.29
CA GLY A 166 -17.70 -3.45 2.61
C GLY A 166 -18.48 -2.79 1.48
N ALA A 167 -17.80 -2.11 0.56
CA ALA A 167 -18.37 -1.33 -0.54
C ALA A 167 -17.59 -1.53 -1.86
N ASP A 168 -18.09 -0.97 -2.95
CA ASP A 168 -17.48 -1.08 -4.28
C ASP A 168 -17.51 0.24 -5.08
N GLY A 169 -16.90 0.24 -6.26
CA GLY A 169 -16.78 1.42 -7.11
C GLY A 169 -18.04 1.79 -7.89
N THR A 170 -19.15 1.04 -7.78
CA THR A 170 -20.40 1.43 -8.46
C THR A 170 -20.96 2.75 -7.92
N HIS A 171 -20.65 3.08 -6.66
CA HIS A 171 -21.06 4.32 -6.02
C HIS A 171 -20.51 5.59 -6.67
N TYR A 172 -19.37 5.53 -7.39
CA TYR A 172 -18.84 6.69 -8.12
C TYR A 172 -19.76 7.18 -9.25
N LYS A 173 -20.66 6.32 -9.73
CA LYS A 173 -21.59 6.60 -10.83
C LYS A 173 -23.01 6.92 -10.35
N ASN A 174 -23.19 7.19 -9.06
CA ASN A 174 -24.48 7.60 -8.54
C ASN A 174 -24.87 8.99 -9.08
N SER A 175 -26.16 9.18 -9.40
CA SER A 175 -26.66 10.46 -9.91
C SER A 175 -26.61 11.58 -8.87
N CYS A 176 -26.62 11.24 -7.58
CA CYS A 176 -26.38 12.18 -6.49
C CYS A 176 -24.88 12.47 -6.36
N TRP A 177 -24.46 13.67 -6.75
CA TRP A 177 -23.06 14.09 -6.64
C TRP A 177 -22.49 13.92 -5.22
N ARG A 178 -23.26 14.27 -4.19
CA ARG A 178 -22.88 14.10 -2.77
C ARG A 178 -22.57 12.64 -2.45
N HIS A 179 -23.39 11.71 -2.93
CA HIS A 179 -23.16 10.28 -2.76
C HIS A 179 -21.84 9.88 -3.41
N SER A 180 -21.67 10.15 -4.70
CA SER A 180 -20.47 9.76 -5.45
C SER A 180 -19.19 10.36 -4.86
N ALA A 181 -19.21 11.63 -4.46
CA ALA A 181 -18.08 12.32 -3.83
C ALA A 181 -17.71 11.72 -2.46
N GLY A 182 -18.70 11.19 -1.72
CA GLY A 182 -18.49 10.52 -0.43
C GLY A 182 -17.60 9.28 -0.51
N TYR A 183 -17.55 8.60 -1.67
CA TYR A 183 -16.72 7.42 -1.89
C TYR A 183 -15.33 7.72 -2.47
N VAL A 184 -14.99 8.99 -2.76
CA VAL A 184 -13.66 9.36 -3.30
C VAL A 184 -12.56 8.99 -2.30
N LEU A 185 -11.72 8.04 -2.72
CA LEU A 185 -10.66 7.36 -1.98
C LEU A 185 -9.49 7.07 -2.93
N SER A 186 -8.25 7.02 -2.41
CA SER A 186 -7.06 6.61 -3.17
C SER A 186 -6.41 5.40 -2.49
N PRO A 187 -6.16 4.28 -3.20
CA PRO A 187 -6.71 3.95 -4.52
C PRO A 187 -8.25 3.87 -4.48
N PRO A 188 -8.96 4.11 -5.60
CA PRO A 188 -10.43 4.10 -5.59
C PRO A 188 -10.97 2.67 -5.42
N LEU A 189 -12.17 2.57 -4.86
CA LEU A 189 -12.91 1.31 -4.84
C LEU A 189 -13.14 0.83 -6.28
N ARG A 190 -13.05 -0.49 -6.51
CA ARG A 190 -13.09 -1.04 -7.87
C ARG A 190 -14.53 -1.25 -8.33
N ILE A 191 -14.82 -0.92 -9.59
CA ILE A 191 -16.17 -0.96 -10.18
C ILE A 191 -16.81 -2.35 -10.20
N ASN A 192 -16.01 -3.42 -10.10
CA ASN A 192 -16.51 -4.78 -10.06
C ASN A 192 -17.10 -5.07 -8.66
N PRO A 193 -18.42 -5.32 -8.54
CA PRO A 193 -19.07 -5.53 -7.25
C PRO A 193 -18.61 -6.82 -6.54
N ASN A 194 -17.93 -7.73 -7.25
CA ASN A 194 -17.33 -8.93 -6.66
C ASN A 194 -15.91 -8.70 -6.12
N THR A 195 -15.36 -7.49 -6.24
CA THR A 195 -14.03 -7.17 -5.71
C THR A 195 -13.92 -7.41 -4.19
N PRO A 196 -14.89 -7.00 -3.35
CA PRO A 196 -14.86 -7.29 -1.92
C PRO A 196 -14.66 -8.77 -1.59
N ASP A 197 -15.44 -9.67 -2.19
CA ASP A 197 -15.32 -11.12 -2.01
C ASP A 197 -13.96 -11.64 -2.47
N LYS A 198 -13.44 -11.13 -3.59
CA LYS A 198 -12.10 -11.50 -4.07
C LYS A 198 -11.02 -11.09 -3.09
N LEU A 199 -11.05 -9.86 -2.56
CA LEU A 199 -10.12 -9.39 -1.54
C LEU A 199 -10.23 -10.23 -0.26
N MET A 200 -11.44 -10.59 0.16
CA MET A 200 -11.65 -11.44 1.34
C MET A 200 -11.02 -12.84 1.18
N ARG A 201 -10.92 -13.39 -0.05
CA ARG A 201 -10.15 -14.62 -0.30
C ARG A 201 -8.64 -14.46 -0.06
N TYR A 202 -8.08 -13.28 -0.35
CA TYR A 202 -6.67 -13.00 -0.01
C TYR A 202 -6.49 -12.78 1.49
N VAL A 203 -7.50 -12.24 2.18
CA VAL A 203 -7.52 -12.17 3.65
C VAL A 203 -7.55 -13.57 4.25
N SER A 204 -8.44 -14.45 3.77
CA SER A 204 -8.57 -15.81 4.31
C SER A 204 -7.30 -16.63 4.14
N THR A 205 -6.67 -16.56 2.97
CA THR A 205 -5.40 -17.24 2.67
C THR A 205 -4.16 -16.58 3.32
N GLY A 206 -4.31 -15.38 3.89
CA GLY A 206 -3.20 -14.67 4.55
C GLY A 206 -2.20 -14.02 3.60
N VAL A 207 -2.60 -13.74 2.36
CA VAL A 207 -1.87 -12.84 1.45
C VAL A 207 -2.05 -11.40 1.92
N LEU A 208 -3.28 -11.03 2.30
CA LEU A 208 -3.58 -9.78 3.00
C LEU A 208 -3.70 -10.11 4.49
N GLU A 209 -2.74 -9.64 5.28
CA GLU A 209 -2.60 -10.04 6.69
C GLU A 209 -3.28 -9.06 7.65
N CYS A 210 -3.55 -7.83 7.20
CA CYS A 210 -4.11 -6.77 8.03
C CYS A 210 -5.33 -6.13 7.37
N THR A 211 -6.28 -5.69 8.20
CA THR A 211 -7.41 -4.85 7.79
C THR A 211 -7.36 -3.52 8.55
N ALA A 212 -7.42 -2.42 7.80
CA ALA A 212 -7.46 -1.06 8.35
C ALA A 212 -8.76 -0.34 7.96
N SER A 213 -9.02 0.81 8.57
CA SER A 213 -10.18 1.64 8.23
C SER A 213 -9.93 2.54 7.03
N GLY A 214 -8.68 3.01 6.83
CA GLY A 214 -8.39 4.09 5.88
C GLY A 214 -9.02 5.42 6.29
N HIS A 215 -9.38 5.56 7.57
CA HIS A 215 -10.16 6.68 8.07
C HIS A 215 -9.43 8.01 7.84
N CYS A 216 -10.01 8.82 6.95
CA CYS A 216 -9.57 10.15 6.56
C CYS A 216 -10.82 10.91 6.10
N THR A 217 -11.58 11.43 7.06
CA THR A 217 -12.93 11.91 6.78
C THR A 217 -12.98 13.38 6.41
N PHE A 218 -13.82 13.70 5.43
CA PHE A 218 -14.19 15.06 5.06
C PHE A 218 -15.70 15.17 5.04
N LYS A 219 -16.24 16.25 5.60
CA LYS A 219 -17.67 16.58 5.49
C LYS A 219 -18.04 16.85 4.04
N THR A 220 -19.32 16.75 3.72
CA THR A 220 -19.83 17.03 2.37
C THR A 220 -19.41 18.40 1.86
N GLU A 221 -19.43 19.43 2.71
CA GLU A 221 -19.01 20.79 2.34
C GLU A 221 -17.52 20.86 1.95
N GLN A 222 -16.67 20.05 2.58
CA GLN A 222 -15.24 19.97 2.26
C GLN A 222 -15.02 19.17 0.96
N LYS A 223 -15.80 18.11 0.75
CA LYS A 223 -15.83 17.39 -0.53
C LYS A 223 -16.26 18.31 -1.69
N ALA A 224 -17.20 19.21 -1.44
CA ALA A 224 -17.79 20.13 -2.45
C ALA A 224 -16.82 21.14 -3.05
N VAL A 225 -15.59 21.28 -2.51
CA VAL A 225 -14.51 22.02 -3.16
C VAL A 225 -14.23 21.51 -4.58
N GLY A 226 -14.47 20.21 -4.84
CA GLY A 226 -14.34 19.60 -6.16
C GLY A 226 -15.65 19.39 -6.93
N LYS A 227 -16.72 20.15 -6.64
CA LYS A 227 -18.03 19.98 -7.29
C LYS A 227 -18.00 20.09 -8.82
N ASP A 228 -17.12 20.94 -9.35
CA ASP A 228 -16.93 21.16 -10.80
C ASP A 228 -15.59 20.60 -11.31
N ASP A 229 -14.81 19.94 -10.45
CA ASP A 229 -13.49 19.39 -10.77
C ASP A 229 -13.13 18.28 -9.77
N PHE A 230 -13.32 17.03 -10.18
CA PHE A 230 -13.09 15.85 -9.34
C PHE A 230 -11.68 15.78 -8.72
N ARG A 231 -10.68 16.38 -9.36
CA ARG A 231 -9.27 16.39 -8.88
C ARG A 231 -9.12 17.20 -7.59
N LYS A 232 -10.09 18.07 -7.29
CA LYS A 232 -10.13 18.90 -6.07
C LYS A 232 -11.00 18.29 -4.98
N ILE A 233 -11.63 17.13 -5.21
CA ILE A 233 -12.34 16.41 -4.15
C ILE A 233 -11.28 15.80 -3.22
N PRO A 234 -11.22 16.18 -1.92
CA PRO A 234 -10.26 15.60 -1.00
C PRO A 234 -10.52 14.09 -0.85
N PRO A 235 -9.55 13.21 -1.16
CA PRO A 235 -9.74 11.77 -1.07
C PRO A 235 -9.67 11.29 0.38
N GLY A 236 -10.59 10.40 0.74
CA GLY A 236 -10.70 9.83 2.08
C GLY A 236 -12.14 9.49 2.47
N VAL A 237 -12.29 8.48 3.33
CA VAL A 237 -13.58 7.90 3.74
C VAL A 237 -13.61 7.64 5.25
N ASN A 238 -14.80 7.33 5.76
CA ASN A 238 -15.03 6.88 7.14
C ASN A 238 -14.71 5.39 7.32
N GLY A 239 -14.74 4.89 8.56
CA GLY A 239 -14.67 3.46 8.82
C GLY A 239 -13.87 3.04 10.05
N VAL A 240 -13.43 3.98 10.89
CA VAL A 240 -12.69 3.62 12.13
C VAL A 240 -13.62 2.90 13.11
N GLU A 241 -14.88 3.34 13.17
CA GLU A 241 -15.92 2.72 13.99
C GLU A 241 -16.42 1.40 13.36
N ASP A 242 -16.64 1.40 12.04
CA ASP A 242 -17.34 0.31 11.38
C ASP A 242 -16.46 -0.88 10.99
N ARG A 243 -15.12 -0.71 10.97
CA ARG A 243 -14.17 -1.72 10.46
C ARG A 243 -14.45 -3.13 11.00
N MET A 244 -14.61 -3.27 12.32
CA MET A 244 -14.74 -4.61 12.91
C MET A 244 -16.04 -5.30 12.51
N SER A 245 -17.19 -4.60 12.55
CA SER A 245 -18.47 -5.19 12.12
C SER A 245 -18.49 -5.48 10.62
N VAL A 246 -17.90 -4.61 9.79
CA VAL A 246 -17.80 -4.86 8.34
C VAL A 246 -16.95 -6.10 8.04
N VAL A 247 -15.79 -6.24 8.69
CA VAL A 247 -14.92 -7.42 8.50
C VAL A 247 -15.59 -8.68 9.07
N TRP A 248 -16.34 -8.58 10.17
CA TRP A 248 -17.10 -9.71 10.73
C TRP A 248 -18.21 -10.17 9.78
N GLU A 249 -19.04 -9.25 9.31
CA GLU A 249 -20.13 -9.54 8.36
C GLU A 249 -19.59 -10.12 7.05
N ARG A 250 -18.59 -9.46 6.46
CA ARG A 250 -18.05 -9.86 5.15
C ARG A 250 -17.12 -11.05 5.21
N GLY A 251 -16.60 -11.40 6.39
CA GLY A 251 -15.61 -12.44 6.59
C GLY A 251 -16.13 -13.66 7.35
N VAL A 252 -16.60 -13.43 8.57
CA VAL A 252 -17.04 -14.51 9.49
C VAL A 252 -18.41 -15.02 9.10
N MET A 253 -19.40 -14.13 8.96
CA MET A 253 -20.78 -14.53 8.64
C MET A 253 -20.91 -15.14 7.25
N SER A 254 -20.10 -14.66 6.29
CA SER A 254 -20.03 -15.20 4.93
C SER A 254 -19.24 -16.51 4.84
N GLY A 255 -18.57 -16.95 5.91
CA GLY A 255 -17.80 -18.19 5.95
C GLY A 255 -16.43 -18.14 5.26
N PHE A 256 -15.92 -16.96 4.90
CA PHE A 256 -14.57 -16.83 4.35
C PHE A 256 -13.47 -17.03 5.40
N ILE A 257 -13.70 -16.60 6.63
CA ILE A 257 -12.75 -16.69 7.75
C ILE A 257 -13.45 -17.12 9.03
N ASP A 258 -12.72 -17.75 9.94
CA ASP A 258 -13.23 -18.05 11.28
C ASP A 258 -12.97 -16.87 12.26
N PRO A 259 -13.55 -16.88 13.48
CA PRO A 259 -13.29 -15.86 14.49
C PRO A 259 -11.82 -15.71 14.90
N CYS A 260 -11.00 -16.77 14.83
CA CYS A 260 -9.57 -16.69 15.16
C CYS A 260 -8.81 -15.89 14.10
N LYS A 261 -9.12 -16.10 12.83
CA LYS A 261 -8.59 -15.33 11.71
C LYS A 261 -9.10 -13.89 11.74
N PHE A 262 -10.34 -13.65 12.14
CA PHE A 262 -10.86 -12.31 12.41
C PHE A 262 -10.02 -11.56 13.45
N VAL A 263 -9.70 -12.19 14.60
CA VAL A 263 -8.80 -11.62 15.61
C VAL A 263 -7.43 -11.32 15.00
N ALA A 264 -6.89 -12.25 14.20
CA ALA A 264 -5.57 -12.10 13.59
C ALA A 264 -5.49 -10.86 12.69
N VAL A 265 -6.45 -10.70 11.76
CA VAL A 265 -6.41 -9.63 10.74
C VAL A 265 -6.90 -8.27 11.26
N THR A 266 -7.53 -8.24 12.44
CA THR A 266 -8.01 -7.00 13.05
C THR A 266 -7.12 -6.47 14.18
N SER A 267 -6.24 -7.31 14.75
CA SER A 267 -5.37 -6.92 15.87
C SER A 267 -4.00 -7.63 15.89
N THR A 268 -3.96 -8.96 15.98
CA THR A 268 -2.71 -9.70 16.28
C THR A 268 -1.63 -9.50 15.23
N ASN A 269 -1.98 -9.50 13.95
CA ASN A 269 -0.99 -9.35 12.87
C ASN A 269 -0.40 -7.94 12.87
N ALA A 270 -1.21 -6.90 13.04
CA ALA A 270 -0.72 -5.53 13.19
C ALA A 270 0.21 -5.39 14.40
N ALA A 271 -0.16 -5.97 15.54
CA ALA A 271 0.69 -5.99 16.74
C ALA A 271 2.02 -6.71 16.49
N LYS A 272 2.04 -7.81 15.75
CA LYS A 272 3.28 -8.50 15.38
C LYS A 272 4.13 -7.68 14.42
N VAL A 273 3.54 -7.15 13.34
CA VAL A 273 4.23 -6.34 12.32
C VAL A 273 4.91 -5.14 12.97
N PHE A 274 4.19 -4.39 13.80
CA PHE A 274 4.68 -3.17 14.44
C PHE A 274 5.32 -3.41 15.82
N ASN A 275 5.65 -4.66 16.16
CA ASN A 275 6.39 -5.04 17.36
C ASN A 275 5.74 -4.62 18.71
N LEU A 276 4.42 -4.75 18.78
CA LEU A 276 3.61 -4.49 19.98
C LEU A 276 3.05 -5.79 20.59
N TYR A 277 3.25 -6.94 19.95
CA TYR A 277 2.82 -8.24 20.45
C TYR A 277 3.80 -8.79 21.51
N PRO A 278 3.33 -9.39 22.63
CA PRO A 278 1.93 -9.69 22.96
C PRO A 278 1.23 -8.61 23.80
N HIS A 279 1.84 -7.46 24.07
CA HIS A 279 1.21 -6.39 24.86
C HIS A 279 -0.12 -5.93 24.24
N LYS A 280 -0.18 -5.86 22.90
CA LYS A 280 -1.43 -5.67 22.14
C LYS A 280 -1.77 -6.92 21.32
N GLY A 281 -3.05 -7.09 21.02
CA GLY A 281 -3.55 -8.10 20.07
C GLY A 281 -3.49 -9.55 20.56
N ARG A 282 -3.44 -9.77 21.88
CA ARG A 282 -3.53 -11.08 22.53
C ARG A 282 -4.20 -10.95 23.89
N ILE A 283 -5.03 -11.91 24.25
CA ILE A 283 -5.55 -12.09 25.62
C ILE A 283 -4.63 -13.10 26.30
N ASP A 284 -3.74 -12.62 27.16
CA ASP A 284 -2.82 -13.45 27.94
C ASP A 284 -2.41 -12.72 29.21
N VAL A 285 -1.90 -13.45 30.20
CA VAL A 285 -1.36 -12.83 31.43
C VAL A 285 -0.17 -11.95 31.04
N GLY A 286 -0.24 -10.67 31.42
CA GLY A 286 0.79 -9.67 31.12
C GLY A 286 0.56 -8.83 29.85
N SER A 287 -0.47 -9.17 29.05
CA SER A 287 -0.95 -8.30 27.97
C SER A 287 -1.74 -7.10 28.52
N ASP A 288 -1.82 -6.02 27.76
CA ASP A 288 -2.65 -4.88 28.14
C ASP A 288 -4.13 -5.28 28.08
N ALA A 289 -4.92 -4.78 29.04
CA ALA A 289 -6.36 -5.02 29.11
C ALA A 289 -7.13 -4.13 28.10
N ASP A 290 -6.80 -4.28 26.82
CA ASP A 290 -7.54 -3.75 25.68
C ASP A 290 -8.42 -4.87 25.10
N LEU A 291 -9.67 -4.94 25.55
CA LEU A 291 -10.57 -6.06 25.32
C LEU A 291 -11.88 -5.57 24.71
N VAL A 292 -12.50 -6.43 23.90
CA VAL A 292 -13.84 -6.19 23.36
C VAL A 292 -14.69 -7.41 23.69
N ILE A 293 -15.80 -7.18 24.41
CA ILE A 293 -16.86 -8.17 24.54
C ILE A 293 -17.72 -8.04 23.28
N TRP A 294 -17.64 -9.06 22.44
CA TRP A 294 -18.20 -9.07 21.09
C TRP A 294 -19.38 -10.03 21.03
N ASP A 295 -20.55 -9.51 20.68
CA ASP A 295 -21.71 -10.35 20.35
C ASP A 295 -21.69 -10.62 18.85
N GLY A 296 -21.38 -11.87 18.49
CA GLY A 296 -21.23 -12.31 17.11
C GLY A 296 -22.56 -12.45 16.35
N ASP A 297 -23.67 -12.61 17.07
CA ASP A 297 -25.00 -12.84 16.51
C ASP A 297 -25.86 -11.56 16.54
N ALA A 298 -25.55 -10.62 17.42
CA ALA A 298 -26.20 -9.31 17.42
C ALA A 298 -25.99 -8.58 16.08
N THR A 299 -27.05 -7.92 15.63
CA THR A 299 -27.07 -7.17 14.38
C THR A 299 -27.20 -5.67 14.62
N ARG A 300 -26.53 -4.87 13.80
CA ARG A 300 -26.79 -3.41 13.68
C ARG A 300 -26.86 -2.99 12.22
N THR A 301 -27.64 -1.95 11.93
CA THR A 301 -27.60 -1.27 10.63
C THR A 301 -26.75 -0.03 10.75
N ILE A 302 -25.70 0.07 9.93
CA ILE A 302 -24.80 1.21 9.92
C ILE A 302 -25.54 2.44 9.36
N SER A 303 -25.43 3.57 10.05
CA SER A 303 -25.99 4.85 9.59
C SER A 303 -25.17 6.03 10.11
N ALA A 304 -24.97 7.04 9.26
CA ALA A 304 -24.37 8.31 9.64
C ALA A 304 -25.18 9.09 10.69
N LYS A 305 -26.44 8.71 10.95
CA LYS A 305 -27.24 9.34 12.01
C LYS A 305 -26.83 8.92 13.42
N ASN A 306 -26.30 7.70 13.55
CA ASN A 306 -26.07 7.05 14.84
C ASN A 306 -24.59 6.65 15.04
N ASN A 307 -23.69 7.06 14.13
CA ASN A 307 -22.26 6.84 14.29
C ASN A 307 -21.66 7.89 15.24
N HIS A 308 -20.46 7.61 15.72
CA HIS A 308 -19.68 8.45 16.61
C HIS A 308 -18.56 9.20 15.86
N GLU A 309 -18.55 9.14 14.52
CA GLU A 309 -17.60 9.85 13.67
C GLU A 309 -18.07 11.29 13.37
N ASN A 310 -17.15 12.26 13.34
CA ASN A 310 -17.48 13.68 13.06
C ASN A 310 -17.60 13.96 11.54
N VAL A 311 -18.47 13.21 10.86
CA VAL A 311 -18.73 13.30 9.42
C VAL A 311 -20.23 13.14 9.15
N ASP A 312 -20.75 13.81 8.13
CA ASP A 312 -22.17 13.83 7.77
C ASP A 312 -22.53 12.77 6.69
N PHE A 313 -21.73 11.71 6.61
CA PHE A 313 -21.82 10.66 5.60
C PHE A 313 -21.20 9.35 6.10
N ASN A 314 -21.72 8.21 5.67
CA ASN A 314 -21.13 6.89 5.91
C ASN A 314 -21.13 6.05 4.61
N ILE A 315 -19.97 5.55 4.18
CA ILE A 315 -19.85 4.71 2.97
C ILE A 315 -20.50 3.32 3.13
N PHE A 316 -20.92 2.95 4.34
CA PHE A 316 -21.63 1.71 4.65
C PHE A 316 -23.11 1.98 5.01
N GLU A 317 -23.66 3.15 4.65
CA GLU A 317 -25.04 3.52 4.97
C GLU A 317 -26.04 2.42 4.59
N GLY A 318 -26.84 1.98 5.57
CA GLY A 318 -27.86 0.94 5.39
C GLY A 318 -27.32 -0.50 5.40
N LEU A 319 -26.00 -0.71 5.48
CA LEU A 319 -25.43 -2.06 5.60
C LEU A 319 -25.82 -2.65 6.96
N GLN A 320 -26.51 -3.79 6.92
CA GLN A 320 -26.74 -4.61 8.10
C GLN A 320 -25.51 -5.49 8.33
N CYS A 321 -24.95 -5.43 9.54
CA CYS A 321 -23.82 -6.24 9.96
C CYS A 321 -24.16 -7.01 11.23
N HIS A 322 -23.81 -8.28 11.27
CA HIS A 322 -23.62 -8.99 12.53
C HIS A 322 -22.29 -8.59 13.17
N GLY A 323 -22.13 -8.94 14.44
CA GLY A 323 -20.91 -8.64 15.17
C GLY A 323 -20.92 -7.21 15.69
N VAL A 324 -21.31 -7.06 16.96
CA VAL A 324 -21.44 -5.76 17.62
C VAL A 324 -20.57 -5.75 18.88
N PRO A 325 -19.77 -4.68 19.11
CA PRO A 325 -19.07 -4.51 20.39
C PRO A 325 -20.09 -4.11 21.47
N VAL A 326 -20.33 -5.00 22.44
CA VAL A 326 -21.24 -4.74 23.56
C VAL A 326 -20.52 -3.98 24.67
N VAL A 327 -19.27 -4.36 24.93
CA VAL A 327 -18.39 -3.68 25.89
C VAL A 327 -17.01 -3.50 25.26
N VAL A 328 -16.44 -2.31 25.39
CA VAL A 328 -15.04 -2.04 25.03
C VAL A 328 -14.29 -1.62 26.28
N ILE A 329 -13.16 -2.27 26.52
CA ILE A 329 -12.26 -2.00 27.62
C ILE A 329 -10.95 -1.50 27.02
N SER A 330 -10.46 -0.35 27.48
CA SER A 330 -9.14 0.17 27.11
C SER A 330 -8.32 0.44 28.37
N ALA A 331 -7.09 -0.08 28.40
CA ALA A 331 -6.20 -0.02 29.56
C ALA A 331 -6.90 -0.44 30.88
N GLY A 332 -7.76 -1.46 30.82
CA GLY A 332 -8.49 -2.00 31.97
C GLY A 332 -9.71 -1.17 32.41
N ARG A 333 -10.12 -0.16 31.64
CA ARG A 333 -11.29 0.68 31.93
C ARG A 333 -12.38 0.45 30.89
N VAL A 334 -13.62 0.25 31.33
CA VAL A 334 -14.78 0.20 30.43
C VAL A 334 -14.99 1.58 29.82
N VAL A 335 -14.85 1.67 28.50
CA VAL A 335 -14.96 2.92 27.72
C VAL A 335 -16.19 2.94 26.81
N LEU A 336 -16.80 1.79 26.55
CA LEU A 336 -18.09 1.64 25.89
C LEU A 336 -18.85 0.52 26.60
N GLU A 337 -20.10 0.75 26.93
CA GLU A 337 -21.03 -0.25 27.48
C GLU A 337 -22.46 0.18 27.12
N ASP A 338 -23.30 -0.75 26.67
CA ASP A 338 -24.70 -0.50 26.29
C ASP A 338 -24.90 0.66 25.29
N GLY A 339 -23.92 0.86 24.39
CA GLY A 339 -23.92 1.94 23.41
C GLY A 339 -23.51 3.31 23.97
N GLU A 340 -23.19 3.42 25.26
CA GLU A 340 -22.74 4.67 25.89
C GLU A 340 -21.22 4.75 25.94
N LEU A 341 -20.66 5.82 25.35
CA LEU A 341 -19.23 6.12 25.44
C LEU A 341 -18.89 6.78 26.78
N ARG A 342 -17.94 6.18 27.51
CA ARG A 342 -17.41 6.64 28.80
C ARG A 342 -15.90 6.86 28.72
N VAL A 343 -15.50 7.77 27.83
CA VAL A 343 -14.09 8.07 27.55
C VAL A 343 -13.63 9.38 28.20
N THR A 344 -12.35 9.47 28.51
CA THR A 344 -11.70 10.72 28.91
C THR A 344 -10.70 11.12 27.84
N GLN A 345 -10.82 12.36 27.34
CA GLN A 345 -9.88 12.91 26.37
C GLN A 345 -8.45 12.92 26.95
N GLY A 346 -7.48 12.41 26.19
CA GLY A 346 -6.08 12.32 26.60
C GLY A 346 -5.77 11.15 27.55
N ALA A 347 -6.72 10.24 27.79
CA ALA A 347 -6.46 9.02 28.56
C ALA A 347 -5.62 7.99 27.80
N GLY A 348 -5.64 8.05 26.47
CA GLY A 348 -4.83 7.20 25.61
C GLY A 348 -3.35 7.55 25.67
N ARG A 349 -2.48 6.54 25.64
CA ARG A 349 -1.03 6.73 25.74
C ARG A 349 -0.35 6.47 24.40
N PHE A 350 0.71 7.21 24.14
CA PHE A 350 1.64 6.81 23.09
C PHE A 350 2.32 5.49 23.46
N VAL A 351 2.26 4.51 22.55
CA VAL A 351 2.90 3.20 22.69
C VAL A 351 4.15 3.18 21.78
N PRO A 352 5.36 3.20 22.37
CA PRO A 352 6.60 3.07 21.63
C PRO A 352 6.66 1.73 20.90
N ALA A 353 6.94 1.77 19.60
CA ALA A 353 7.14 0.59 18.76
C ALA A 353 8.64 0.36 18.57
N LEU A 354 9.18 -0.71 19.15
CA LEU A 354 10.62 -1.00 19.08
C LEU A 354 11.00 -1.50 17.67
N PRO A 355 12.23 -1.18 17.19
CA PRO A 355 12.71 -1.68 15.91
C PRO A 355 12.95 -3.20 15.92
N PHE A 356 13.22 -3.77 14.75
CA PHE A 356 13.55 -5.18 14.51
C PHE A 356 12.46 -6.14 15.00
N SER A 357 11.19 -5.90 14.61
CA SER A 357 10.10 -6.86 14.86
C SER A 357 10.55 -8.27 14.45
N PRO A 358 10.55 -9.26 15.37
CA PRO A 358 10.96 -10.62 15.03
C PRO A 358 10.03 -11.26 14.00
N TYR A 359 8.76 -10.83 13.93
CA TYR A 359 7.81 -11.31 12.94
C TYR A 359 8.24 -11.01 11.51
N ILE A 360 8.87 -9.85 11.30
CA ILE A 360 9.22 -9.34 9.98
C ILE A 360 10.72 -9.52 9.68
N PHE A 361 11.59 -9.22 10.64
CA PHE A 361 13.04 -9.10 10.41
C PHE A 361 13.82 -10.40 10.57
N GLU A 362 13.26 -11.41 11.23
CA GLU A 362 14.02 -12.64 11.49
C GLU A 362 14.34 -13.41 10.21
N ARG A 363 13.40 -13.42 9.26
CA ARG A 363 13.62 -13.97 7.90
C ARG A 363 14.63 -13.14 7.11
N THR A 364 14.61 -11.81 7.25
CA THR A 364 15.44 -10.87 6.49
C THR A 364 16.94 -11.10 6.74
N LYS A 365 17.32 -11.38 8.00
CA LYS A 365 18.72 -11.70 8.36
C LYS A 365 19.23 -12.93 7.58
N ARG A 366 18.43 -14.00 7.53
CA ARG A 366 18.80 -15.23 6.82
C ARG A 366 18.82 -15.04 5.30
N LEU A 367 17.86 -14.30 4.76
CA LEU A 367 17.81 -13.97 3.33
C LEU A 367 19.03 -13.15 2.89
N ALA A 368 19.44 -12.16 3.69
CA ALA A 368 20.64 -11.36 3.41
C ALA A 368 21.90 -12.22 3.33
N LEU A 369 22.06 -13.18 4.24
CA LEU A 369 23.19 -14.13 4.20
C LEU A 369 23.15 -15.03 2.95
N MET A 370 21.98 -15.55 2.59
CA MET A 370 21.84 -16.43 1.42
C MET A 370 22.05 -15.69 0.10
N ARG A 371 21.70 -14.40 0.04
CA ARG A 371 21.81 -13.55 -1.15
C ARG A 371 23.12 -12.75 -1.17
N SER A 372 24.09 -13.07 -0.31
CA SER A 372 25.37 -12.37 -0.26
C SER A 372 26.10 -12.47 -1.61
N ILE A 373 26.45 -11.34 -2.21
CA ILE A 373 27.21 -11.29 -3.46
C ILE A 373 28.65 -11.68 -3.16
N LYS A 374 29.19 -12.62 -3.94
CA LYS A 374 30.60 -13.05 -3.85
C LYS A 374 31.30 -12.69 -5.16
N PRO A 375 32.46 -12.03 -5.12
CA PRO A 375 33.22 -11.78 -6.33
C PRO A 375 33.68 -13.11 -6.93
N VAL A 376 33.64 -13.20 -8.26
CA VAL A 376 34.35 -14.26 -8.97
C VAL A 376 35.82 -13.85 -9.01
N ILE A 377 36.68 -14.63 -8.36
CA ILE A 377 38.12 -14.43 -8.41
C ILE A 377 38.59 -14.77 -9.82
N ARG A 378 39.24 -13.83 -10.48
CA ARG A 378 39.80 -13.97 -11.82
C ARG A 378 41.26 -13.53 -11.81
N ASP A 379 42.05 -14.15 -12.67
CA ASP A 379 43.38 -13.61 -13.00
C ASP A 379 43.24 -12.22 -13.63
N SER A 380 44.26 -11.38 -13.45
CA SER A 380 44.31 -10.07 -14.10
C SER A 380 44.25 -10.23 -15.61
N TYR A 381 43.42 -9.41 -16.28
CA TYR A 381 43.39 -9.37 -17.74
C TYR A 381 44.71 -8.81 -18.29
N THR A 382 45.42 -9.60 -19.09
CA THR A 382 46.72 -9.24 -19.70
C THR A 382 46.65 -9.05 -21.21
N GLY A 383 45.47 -9.14 -21.81
CA GLY A 383 45.27 -8.97 -23.26
C GLY A 383 45.30 -7.50 -23.71
N PRO A 384 45.27 -7.26 -25.04
CA PRO A 384 45.21 -5.91 -25.59
C PRO A 384 43.89 -5.20 -25.22
N ILE A 385 43.93 -3.88 -25.05
CA ILE A 385 42.76 -3.01 -24.84
C ILE A 385 42.63 -2.10 -26.06
N SER A 386 41.45 -2.05 -26.68
CA SER A 386 41.21 -1.17 -27.83
C SER A 386 41.11 0.29 -27.41
N THR A 387 41.78 1.17 -28.17
CA THR A 387 41.68 2.62 -28.05
C THR A 387 40.57 3.21 -28.94
N GLU A 388 39.88 2.39 -29.75
CA GLU A 388 38.82 2.85 -30.67
C GLU A 388 37.47 3.08 -29.97
N PHE A 389 37.29 2.53 -28.76
CA PHE A 389 36.05 2.62 -27.99
C PHE A 389 36.18 3.45 -26.72
N THR A 390 37.32 4.12 -26.51
CA THR A 390 37.50 5.10 -25.44
C THR A 390 36.90 6.43 -25.87
N GLY A 391 35.57 6.48 -26.01
CA GLY A 391 34.87 7.76 -25.94
C GLY A 391 35.04 8.35 -24.54
N PRO A 392 34.96 9.68 -24.36
CA PRO A 392 34.99 10.24 -23.01
C PRO A 392 33.82 9.65 -22.22
N MET A 393 34.12 8.77 -21.26
CA MET A 393 33.19 8.49 -20.18
C MET A 393 32.90 9.86 -19.55
N LYS A 394 31.68 10.37 -19.73
CA LYS A 394 31.24 11.53 -18.96
C LYS A 394 31.18 11.08 -17.51
N ASP A 395 32.25 11.33 -16.77
CA ASP A 395 32.18 11.46 -15.32
C ASP A 395 31.27 12.66 -15.03
N GLY A 396 29.98 12.38 -14.98
CA GLY A 396 28.92 13.36 -14.74
C GLY A 396 28.87 13.78 -13.28
N ILE A 397 29.95 14.33 -12.76
CA ILE A 397 29.91 15.33 -11.68
C ILE A 397 30.61 16.55 -12.25
N VAL A 398 29.86 17.36 -13.01
CA VAL A 398 30.32 18.67 -13.46
C VAL A 398 29.51 19.73 -12.74
N ASN A 399 30.18 20.40 -11.79
CA ASN A 399 29.77 21.70 -11.27
C ASN A 399 29.62 22.68 -12.43
N ASN A 400 28.50 23.42 -12.42
CA ASN A 400 28.19 24.47 -13.38
C ASN A 400 29.37 25.43 -13.60
N GLY A 401 29.86 25.45 -14.84
CA GLY A 401 30.82 26.42 -15.35
C GLY A 401 30.56 26.61 -16.84
N THR A 402 30.13 27.82 -17.18
CA THR A 402 29.93 28.37 -18.53
C THR A 402 31.03 27.97 -19.52
N GLU A 403 30.65 27.52 -20.73
CA GLU A 403 31.05 28.19 -21.98
C GLU A 403 30.34 27.62 -23.22
N LYS A 404 30.20 28.50 -24.22
CA LYS A 404 29.45 28.34 -25.48
C LYS A 404 30.33 27.74 -26.59
N ALA A 405 29.62 27.33 -27.65
CA ALA A 405 30.07 27.16 -29.05
C ALA A 405 30.66 25.78 -29.38
N SER A 406 30.46 25.19 -30.57
CA SER A 406 29.91 25.68 -31.84
C SER A 406 29.38 24.49 -32.65
N VAL A 407 28.38 24.75 -33.48
CA VAL A 407 27.94 23.86 -34.56
C VAL A 407 29.00 23.91 -35.66
N GLY A 408 29.69 22.79 -35.87
CA GLY A 408 30.62 22.57 -36.98
C GLY A 408 30.08 21.46 -37.86
N SER A 409 29.58 21.86 -39.02
CA SER A 409 29.33 21.02 -40.19
C SER A 409 30.60 20.26 -40.56
N ASP A 410 30.49 18.97 -40.83
CA ASP A 410 31.14 18.35 -41.99
C ASP A 410 30.46 17.02 -42.30
N ALA A 411 29.71 17.05 -43.40
CA ALA A 411 29.17 15.90 -44.06
C ALA A 411 30.20 15.46 -45.10
N GLU A 412 30.86 14.33 -44.91
CA GLU A 412 31.42 13.54 -46.00
C GLU A 412 31.79 12.14 -45.51
N GLY A 413 31.23 11.09 -46.13
CA GLY A 413 31.64 9.71 -45.86
C GLY A 413 30.56 8.62 -45.78
N LEU A 414 29.38 8.78 -46.39
CA LEU A 414 28.45 7.66 -46.57
C LEU A 414 28.97 6.72 -47.68
N ARG A 415 29.57 5.58 -47.30
CA ARG A 415 29.77 4.45 -48.24
C ARG A 415 28.49 3.60 -48.33
N PRO A 416 27.90 3.38 -49.52
CA PRO A 416 26.71 2.57 -49.64
C PRO A 416 27.09 1.07 -49.61
N ARG A 417 26.47 0.30 -48.70
CA ARG A 417 26.49 -1.17 -48.80
C ARG A 417 25.60 -1.61 -49.97
N SER A 418 26.13 -2.48 -50.82
CA SER A 418 25.43 -3.08 -51.94
C SER A 418 24.25 -3.97 -51.48
N PRO A 419 23.14 -4.05 -52.24
CA PRO A 419 22.03 -4.93 -51.91
C PRO A 419 22.40 -6.39 -52.23
N THR A 420 22.38 -7.29 -51.24
CA THR A 420 22.46 -8.73 -51.49
C THR A 420 21.14 -9.23 -52.07
N ARG A 421 21.24 -9.83 -53.26
CA ARG A 421 20.14 -10.38 -54.05
C ARG A 421 19.95 -11.87 -53.71
N SER A 422 18.70 -12.24 -53.42
CA SER A 422 18.06 -13.56 -53.56
C SER A 422 18.65 -14.80 -52.87
N GLY A 423 17.84 -15.38 -51.96
CA GLY A 423 17.13 -16.62 -52.25
C GLY A 423 17.89 -17.94 -52.09
N GLY A 424 17.71 -18.59 -50.94
CA GLY A 424 17.99 -20.01 -50.74
C GLY A 424 17.44 -20.48 -49.40
N ARG A 425 16.15 -20.82 -49.33
CA ARG A 425 15.57 -21.54 -48.19
C ARG A 425 16.00 -23.00 -48.29
N ASN A 426 16.82 -23.46 -47.36
CA ASN A 426 17.11 -24.88 -47.20
C ASN A 426 15.96 -25.51 -46.41
N MET A 427 15.21 -26.43 -47.03
CA MET A 427 13.93 -26.97 -46.55
C MET A 427 14.05 -28.38 -45.97
N GLN A 428 15.24 -28.79 -45.55
CA GLN A 428 15.46 -30.03 -44.83
C GLN A 428 16.43 -29.72 -43.69
N GLU A 429 16.12 -30.20 -42.49
CA GLU A 429 16.80 -29.91 -41.20
C GLU A 429 16.29 -28.68 -40.41
N SER A 430 15.04 -28.76 -39.95
CA SER A 430 14.70 -28.41 -38.55
C SER A 430 13.30 -28.89 -38.20
N SER A 431 13.24 -29.97 -37.43
CA SER A 431 12.02 -30.60 -36.91
C SER A 431 11.46 -29.80 -35.72
N PHE A 432 10.41 -29.02 -35.98
CA PHE A 432 9.48 -28.59 -34.94
C PHE A 432 8.61 -29.78 -34.52
N SER A 433 8.53 -30.06 -33.23
CA SER A 433 7.47 -30.91 -32.67
C SER A 433 6.47 -30.02 -31.91
N LEU A 434 5.25 -29.95 -32.43
CA LEU A 434 4.06 -29.45 -31.76
C LEU A 434 3.30 -30.67 -31.22
N SER A 435 3.13 -30.75 -29.91
CA SER A 435 2.21 -31.72 -29.31
C SER A 435 0.79 -31.15 -29.32
N VAL A 436 -0.03 -31.68 -30.22
CA VAL A 436 -1.49 -31.51 -30.23
C VAL A 436 -2.08 -32.53 -29.28
N LEU A 437 -2.62 -32.07 -28.14
CA LEU A 437 -3.64 -32.82 -27.41
C LEU A 437 -4.60 -31.85 -26.70
N GLN A 438 -5.33 -31.12 -27.53
CA GLN A 438 -6.61 -30.52 -27.19
C GLN A 438 -7.67 -31.27 -28.02
N MET A 439 -8.25 -32.33 -27.46
CA MET A 439 -9.57 -32.88 -27.83
C MET A 439 -9.93 -34.05 -26.91
N ARG A 440 -10.81 -33.83 -25.94
CA ARG A 440 -12.12 -34.53 -25.82
C ARG A 440 -12.81 -34.23 -24.49
N THR A 441 -14.05 -33.76 -24.63
CA THR A 441 -15.08 -33.53 -23.63
C THR A 441 -16.01 -34.78 -23.55
N PHE A 442 -16.67 -34.99 -22.40
CA PHE A 442 -17.72 -36.01 -22.06
C PHE A 442 -17.24 -37.48 -21.92
N HIS A 443 -17.68 -38.33 -20.97
CA HIS A 443 -18.87 -38.37 -20.08
C HIS A 443 -18.66 -39.29 -18.82
N HIS A 444 -19.38 -38.99 -17.72
CA HIS A 444 -19.94 -39.86 -16.64
C HIS A 444 -19.08 -40.79 -15.76
N LEU A 445 -19.01 -40.51 -14.44
CA LEU A 445 -19.95 -41.00 -13.40
C LEU A 445 -20.00 -40.02 -12.22
#